data_AF-A0A2N2F9P4-F1
#
_entry.id   AF-A0A2N2F9P4-F1
#
_cell.length_a   1.000
_cell.length_b   1.000
_cell.length_c   1.000
_cell.angle_alpha   90.00
_cell.angle_beta   90.00
_cell.angle_gamma   90.00
#
_symmetry.space_group_name_H-M   'P 1'
#
loop_
_entity.id
_entity.type
_entity.pdbx_description
1 polymer ?
#
loop_
_entity_poly.entity_id
_entity_poly.type
_entity_poly.pdbx_seq_one_letter_code
_entity_poly.pdbx_strand_id
1 'polypeptide(L)'
;MQTTESLKRRMKSAGDLLSVVKTMKALAAVSIRQYQKAVESLTDYNHAVEMGLQIVLKERMGAMLQRKTSTLKRMGVIVFGSDQGLCGQLNEQISVFT
;
A
#
# COMPACT_ATOMS: atom_id res chain seq x y z
N MET A 1 18.52 -42.59 -2.09
CA MET A 1 19.55 -42.21 -3.06
C MET A 1 19.00 -41.09 -3.93
N GLN A 2 19.65 -39.91 -3.95
CA GLN A 2 19.30 -38.89 -4.94
C GLN A 2 19.78 -39.37 -6.31
N THR A 3 18.86 -39.55 -7.25
CA THR A 3 19.20 -39.92 -8.63
C THR A 3 19.58 -38.68 -9.42
N THR A 4 20.43 -38.83 -10.42
CA THR A 4 20.79 -37.75 -11.37
C THR A 4 19.55 -37.13 -12.03
N GLU A 5 18.50 -37.92 -12.27
CA GLU A 5 17.20 -37.43 -12.74
C GLU A 5 16.50 -36.50 -11.75
N SER A 6 16.53 -36.82 -10.44
CA SER A 6 15.93 -35.97 -9.41
C SER A 6 16.62 -34.60 -9.33
N LEU A 7 17.94 -34.55 -9.54
CA LEU A 7 18.71 -33.32 -9.61
C LEU A 7 18.38 -32.52 -10.88
N LYS A 8 18.29 -33.18 -12.04
CA LYS A 8 17.91 -32.54 -13.30
C LYS A 8 16.52 -31.91 -13.23
N ARG A 9 15.55 -32.58 -12.57
CA ARG A 9 14.21 -32.02 -12.32
C ARG A 9 14.27 -30.77 -11.43
N ARG A 10 15.04 -30.80 -10.33
CA ARG A 10 15.23 -29.63 -9.46
C ARG A 10 15.84 -28.44 -10.19
N MET A 11 16.86 -28.66 -11.02
CA MET A 11 17.45 -27.60 -11.83
C MET A 11 16.44 -26.97 -12.79
N LYS A 12 15.62 -27.80 -13.44
CA LYS A 12 14.55 -27.30 -14.32
C LYS A 12 13.53 -26.46 -13.55
N SER A 13 13.01 -26.98 -12.43
CA SER A 13 12.04 -26.25 -11.61
C SER A 13 12.59 -24.93 -11.07
N ALA A 14 13.86 -24.89 -10.65
CA ALA A 14 14.51 -23.65 -10.21
C ALA A 14 14.62 -22.64 -11.37
N GLY A 15 14.93 -23.10 -12.58
CA GLY A 15 14.96 -22.26 -13.79
C GLY A 15 13.59 -21.67 -14.13
N ASP A 16 12.54 -22.48 -14.08
CA ASP A 16 11.17 -22.05 -14.35
C ASP A 16 10.70 -21.01 -13.31
N LEU A 17 10.97 -21.25 -12.02
CA LEU A 17 10.68 -20.29 -10.94
C LEU A 17 11.43 -18.97 -11.12
N LEU A 18 12.72 -19.02 -11.49
CA LEU A 18 13.51 -17.82 -11.75
C LEU A 18 12.93 -17.00 -12.91
N SER A 19 12.44 -17.66 -13.96
CA SER A 19 11.81 -16.98 -15.10
C SER A 19 10.56 -16.21 -14.67
N VAL A 20 9.68 -16.84 -13.88
CA VAL A 20 8.47 -16.18 -13.36
C VAL A 20 8.82 -14.99 -12.47
N VAL A 21 9.75 -15.15 -11.53
CA VAL A 21 10.18 -14.08 -10.62
C VAL A 21 10.78 -12.89 -11.39
N LYS A 22 11.55 -13.13 -12.46
CA LYS A 22 12.07 -12.05 -13.32
C LYS A 22 10.93 -11.23 -13.94
N THR A 23 9.92 -11.90 -14.49
CA THR A 23 8.75 -11.23 -15.07
C THR A 23 7.96 -10.45 -14.02
N MET A 24 7.70 -11.05 -12.85
CA MET A 24 7.00 -10.38 -11.76
C MET A 24 7.75 -9.14 -11.26
N LYS A 25 9.09 -9.21 -11.16
CA LYS A 25 9.91 -8.06 -10.78
C LYS A 25 9.84 -6.93 -11.81
N ALA A 26 9.83 -7.26 -13.10
CA ALA A 26 9.68 -6.28 -14.16
C ALA A 26 8.30 -5.59 -14.10
N LEU A 27 7.23 -6.36 -13.92
CA LEU A 27 5.87 -5.82 -13.75
C LEU A 27 5.79 -4.90 -12.52
N ALA A 28 6.32 -5.33 -11.38
CA ALA A 28 6.34 -4.51 -10.16
C ALA A 28 7.07 -3.18 -10.39
N ALA A 29 8.21 -3.17 -11.08
CA ALA A 29 8.95 -1.94 -11.40
C ALA A 29 8.14 -0.97 -12.27
N VAL A 30 7.39 -1.49 -13.26
CA VAL A 30 6.51 -0.68 -14.11
C VAL A 30 5.33 -0.12 -13.29
N SER A 31 4.69 -0.97 -12.48
CA SER A 31 3.56 -0.57 -11.62
C SER A 31 3.97 0.52 -10.64
N ILE A 32 5.13 0.43 -10.00
CA ILE A 32 5.65 1.48 -9.09
C ILE A 32 5.67 2.84 -9.81
N ARG A 33 6.24 2.89 -11.02
CA ARG A 33 6.33 4.13 -11.79
C ARG A 33 4.95 4.66 -12.21
N GLN A 34 4.01 3.77 -12.53
CA GLN A 34 2.64 4.16 -12.84
C GLN A 34 1.93 4.77 -11.62
N TYR A 35 2.04 4.15 -10.45
CA TYR A 35 1.41 4.66 -9.23
C TYR A 35 2.04 5.98 -8.77
N GLN A 36 3.36 6.14 -8.89
CA GLN A 36 4.03 7.42 -8.59
C GLN A 36 3.47 8.57 -9.43
N LYS A 37 3.32 8.39 -10.75
CA LYS A 37 2.72 9.39 -11.63
C LYS A 37 1.27 9.72 -11.28
N ALA A 38 0.51 8.71 -10.85
CA ALA A 38 -0.86 8.92 -10.40
C ALA A 38 -0.89 9.81 -9.15
N VAL A 39 -0.04 9.52 -8.15
CA VAL A 39 0.08 10.34 -6.94
C VAL A 39 0.51 11.77 -7.25
N GLU A 40 1.49 11.95 -8.14
CA GLU A 40 1.91 13.28 -8.62
C GLU A 40 0.72 14.05 -9.20
N SER A 41 -0.09 13.40 -10.04
CA SER A 41 -1.27 14.03 -10.66
C SER A 41 -2.37 14.40 -9.65
N LEU A 42 -2.44 13.70 -8.51
CA LEU A 42 -3.40 13.99 -7.44
C LEU A 42 -2.93 15.11 -6.50
N THR A 43 -1.66 15.51 -6.55
CA THR A 43 -1.08 16.44 -5.57
C THR A 43 -1.73 17.83 -5.65
N ASP A 44 -1.92 18.36 -6.86
CA ASP A 44 -2.54 19.67 -7.07
C ASP A 44 -4.02 19.69 -6.64
N TYR A 45 -4.74 18.59 -6.92
CA TYR A 45 -6.12 18.43 -6.48
C TYR A 45 -6.21 18.43 -4.95
N ASN A 46 -5.37 17.64 -4.28
CA ASN A 46 -5.37 17.58 -2.82
C ASN A 46 -5.07 18.97 -2.21
N HIS A 47 -4.10 19.70 -2.77
CA HIS A 47 -3.75 21.04 -2.31
C HIS A 47 -4.93 22.02 -2.43
N ALA A 48 -5.66 22.01 -3.56
CA ALA A 48 -6.83 22.86 -3.75
C ALA A 48 -7.96 22.53 -2.74
N VAL A 49 -8.21 21.23 -2.50
CA VAL A 49 -9.21 20.78 -1.53
C VAL A 49 -8.84 21.19 -0.11
N GLU A 50 -7.57 21.02 0.27
CA GLU A 50 -7.07 21.44 1.59
C GLU A 50 -7.23 22.95 1.81
N MET A 51 -6.86 23.78 0.82
CA MET A 51 -7.06 25.24 0.91
C MET A 51 -8.53 25.60 1.09
N GLY A 52 -9.44 24.97 0.34
CA GLY A 52 -10.88 25.18 0.48
C GLY A 52 -11.41 24.78 1.85
N LEU A 53 -10.99 23.62 2.37
CA LEU A 53 -11.32 23.17 3.73
C LEU A 53 -10.83 24.16 4.78
N GLN A 54 -9.60 24.68 4.66
CA GLN A 54 -9.08 25.67 5.60
C GLN A 54 -9.94 26.94 5.67
N ILE A 55 -10.43 27.44 4.53
CA ILE A 55 -11.31 28.61 4.49
C ILE A 55 -12.62 28.34 5.23
N VAL A 56 -13.31 27.24 4.87
CA VAL A 56 -14.60 26.87 5.46
C VAL A 56 -14.48 26.60 6.97
N LEU A 57 -13.42 25.92 7.39
CA LEU A 57 -13.20 25.60 8.80
C LEU A 57 -12.83 26.85 9.62
N LYS A 58 -12.05 27.79 9.06
CA LYS A 58 -11.74 29.07 9.71
C LYS A 58 -13.00 29.91 9.93
N GLU A 59 -13.90 29.97 8.95
CA GLU A 59 -15.17 30.70 9.08
C GLU A 59 -16.12 30.08 10.11
N ARG A 60 -16.06 28.76 10.33
CA ARG A 60 -16.92 28.01 11.27
C ARG A 60 -16.25 27.62 12.59
N MET A 61 -15.05 28.12 12.89
CA MET A 61 -14.26 27.74 14.08
C MET A 61 -15.05 27.86 15.41
N GLY A 62 -15.86 28.92 15.55
CA GLY A 62 -16.64 29.16 16.76
C GLY A 62 -17.74 28.12 17.03
N ALA A 63 -18.32 27.52 15.97
CA ALA A 63 -19.38 26.51 16.10
C ALA A 63 -18.84 25.09 16.34
N MET A 64 -17.61 24.79 15.92
CA MET A 64 -16.98 23.48 16.12
C MET A 64 -16.42 23.27 17.53
N LEU A 65 -15.88 24.33 18.15
CA LEU A 65 -15.35 24.29 19.53
C LEU A 65 -16.44 23.98 20.58
N GLN A 66 -17.71 24.21 20.24
CA GLN A 66 -18.87 23.91 21.11
C GLN A 66 -19.31 22.43 21.06
N ARG A 67 -18.79 21.64 20.11
CA ARG A 67 -19.14 20.21 20.02
C ARG A 67 -18.41 19.47 21.13
N LYS A 68 -19.11 19.27 22.26
CA LYS A 68 -18.66 18.44 23.40
C LYS A 68 -18.03 17.16 22.88
N THR A 69 -16.86 16.84 23.41
CA THR A 69 -16.18 15.55 23.28
C THR A 69 -17.16 14.44 23.61
N SER A 70 -17.80 13.86 22.59
CA SER A 70 -18.57 12.65 22.79
C SER A 70 -17.57 11.59 23.25
N THR A 71 -17.79 10.99 24.41
CA THR A 71 -17.04 9.82 24.86
C THR A 71 -17.03 8.81 23.71
N LEU A 72 -15.85 8.55 23.13
CA LEU A 72 -15.65 7.64 22.01
C LEU A 72 -16.19 6.26 22.43
N LYS A 73 -17.42 5.92 22.02
CA LYS A 73 -18.04 4.64 22.37
C LYS A 73 -17.40 3.48 21.61
N ARG A 74 -16.84 3.74 20.42
CA ARG A 74 -16.12 2.79 19.56
C ARG A 74 -15.08 3.52 18.72
N MET A 75 -13.92 2.90 18.55
CA MET A 75 -12.84 3.33 17.66
C MET A 75 -12.86 2.45 16.42
N GLY A 76 -12.77 3.06 15.23
CA GLY A 76 -12.58 2.34 13.97
C GLY A 76 -11.15 2.52 13.48
N VAL A 77 -10.57 1.45 12.92
CA VAL A 77 -9.23 1.47 12.33
C VAL A 77 -9.37 1.10 10.85
N ILE A 78 -8.71 1.85 9.97
CA ILE A 78 -8.58 1.53 8.55
C ILE A 78 -7.12 1.16 8.31
N VAL A 79 -6.89 -0.06 7.83
CA VAL A 79 -5.56 -0.60 7.56
C VAL A 79 -5.42 -0.85 6.06
N PHE A 80 -4.34 -0.34 5.48
CA PHE A 80 -4.00 -0.59 4.08
C PHE A 80 -2.88 -1.63 4.02
N GLY A 81 -3.11 -2.72 3.29
CA GLY A 81 -2.10 -3.75 3.01
C GLY A 81 -2.01 -4.03 1.52
N SER A 82 -1.10 -4.93 1.14
CA SER A 82 -1.00 -5.40 -0.25
C SER A 82 -2.07 -6.43 -0.58
N ASP A 83 -2.61 -6.35 -1.80
CA ASP A 83 -3.51 -7.32 -2.42
C ASP A 83 -2.78 -8.59 -2.90
N GLN A 84 -1.47 -8.51 -3.13
CA GLN A 84 -0.64 -9.61 -3.61
C GLN A 84 0.28 -10.16 -2.50
N GLY A 85 0.54 -11.47 -2.58
CA GLY A 85 1.62 -12.11 -1.80
C GLY A 85 3.02 -11.77 -2.32
N LEU A 86 4.05 -12.37 -1.73
CA LEU A 86 5.47 -12.14 -2.12
C LEU A 86 5.92 -10.67 -2.02
N CYS A 87 5.25 -9.88 -1.18
CA CYS A 87 5.53 -8.46 -0.93
C CYS A 87 6.66 -8.23 0.10
N GLY A 88 7.48 -9.25 0.36
CA GLY A 88 8.47 -9.23 1.42
C GLY A 88 7.81 -9.11 2.79
N GLN A 89 8.35 -8.23 3.64
CA GLN A 89 7.87 -8.01 5.01
C GLN A 89 6.80 -6.92 5.12
N LEU A 90 6.27 -6.41 4.00
CA LEU A 90 5.39 -5.23 4.01
C LEU A 90 4.16 -5.41 4.92
N ASN A 91 3.37 -6.45 4.69
CA ASN A 91 2.16 -6.70 5.47
C ASN A 91 2.48 -7.07 6.95
N GLU A 92 3.61 -7.72 7.19
CA GLU A 92 4.10 -8.07 8.52
C GLU A 92 4.53 -6.83 9.32
N GLN A 93 5.09 -5.82 8.66
CA GLN A 93 5.42 -4.56 9.30
C GLN A 93 4.17 -3.74 9.62
N ILE A 94 3.17 -3.74 8.73
CA ILE A 94 1.91 -3.01 8.91
C ILE A 94 1.11 -3.57 10.10
N SER A 95 1.11 -4.90 10.28
CA SER A 95 0.36 -5.54 11.36
C SER A 95 0.87 -5.18 12.76
N VAL A 96 2.12 -4.72 12.91
CA VAL A 96 2.66 -4.26 14.20
C VAL A 96 1.98 -2.96 14.69
N PHE A 97 1.41 -2.18 13.78
CA PHE A 97 0.75 -0.91 14.09
C PHE A 97 -0.77 -1.02 14.25
N THR A 98 -1.33 -2.22 14.06
CA THR A 98 -2.77 -2.50 14.16
C THR A 98 -3.09 -3.23 15.46
#